data_AF-U6RM00-F1
#
_entry.id   AF-U6RM00-F1
#
_cell.length_a   1.000
_cell.length_b   1.000
_cell.length_c   1.000
_cell.angle_alpha   90.00
_cell.angle_beta   90.00
_cell.angle_gamma   90.00
#
_symmetry.space_group_name_H-M   'P 1'
#
loop_
_entity.id
_entity.type
_entity.pdbx_description
1 polymer ?
#
loop_
_entity_poly.entity_id
_entity_poly.type
_entity_poly.pdbx_seq_one_letter_code
_entity_poly.pdbx_strand_id
1 'polypeptide(L)'
;MNIKTFLLSSLMGISFIACSDDSTPETENQEGTLTYVNLSVNLPGKASSRTLPNDYNNDGTYEGLDSLQTLDVYMESADGTIEAKRFTGVDISHMGTVVSPSQPFRTTSGYKTIYIVVNNPNPLGTVITTEHDLISTENLAQVVSVNGKDYDLITMTGKSANVYIEPDVPIQDVANGANKIKVNVDRIASRVIVTTTASADLVNDEGEKIGSVSDVNFSVAQGTNKVYWLSQPNYVSFGSEYVPILGDYVGRADNYYDYSGLSIKNAIPKKPVEADGYKALKGQFLFENTHEEGDLEHTQYKKGNTAYVLVRAKFTPEPSTIVDGGSLTGGTFYVGQSDGKIYSSKQAALAAFPNQKVATYIGGKMINYAWLNPDDLVKPLNSPVVRNHIYHINITGFKRLSYNWNPLYPEDPNTTNPQNPDPKPGPDEPEIPIDPVDPLTPEQTNMSVEVSVMEWTVHSYDIEF
;
A
#
# COMPACT_ATOMS: atom_id res chain seq x y z
N MET A 1 -38.64 -11.47 82.22
CA MET A 1 -37.61 -11.11 83.22
C MET A 1 -36.35 -11.89 82.90
N ASN A 2 -35.31 -11.16 82.46
CA ASN A 2 -33.85 -11.38 82.55
C ASN A 2 -33.26 -12.76 82.20
N ILE A 3 -32.53 -12.92 81.08
CA ILE A 3 -31.13 -12.51 80.80
C ILE A 3 -30.10 -13.30 81.64
N LYS A 4 -29.28 -14.15 80.97
CA LYS A 4 -27.81 -13.99 80.89
C LYS A 4 -27.14 -14.97 79.91
N THR A 5 -26.42 -14.35 79.00
CA THR A 5 -25.41 -14.73 77.99
C THR A 5 -24.12 -15.31 78.62
N PHE A 6 -23.30 -16.09 77.87
CA PHE A 6 -21.88 -15.76 77.58
C PHE A 6 -21.04 -16.78 76.73
N LEU A 7 -20.22 -16.23 75.79
CA LEU A 7 -18.97 -16.65 75.06
C LEU A 7 -18.95 -17.91 74.13
N LEU A 8 -18.62 -17.83 72.81
CA LEU A 8 -17.31 -17.63 72.10
C LEU A 8 -16.27 -18.72 72.45
N SER A 9 -15.53 -19.43 71.58
CA SER A 9 -14.98 -19.14 70.23
C SER A 9 -14.22 -20.39 69.66
N SER A 10 -13.83 -20.33 68.38
CA SER A 10 -12.86 -21.17 67.60
C SER A 10 -13.56 -21.96 66.48
N LEU A 11 -13.64 -21.53 65.21
CA LEU A 11 -12.64 -21.15 64.18
C LEU A 11 -11.84 -22.33 63.58
N MET A 12 -11.98 -22.45 62.25
CA MET A 12 -11.16 -23.10 61.21
C MET A 12 -11.21 -24.63 60.98
N GLY A 13 -11.43 -25.00 59.72
CA GLY A 13 -10.89 -26.25 59.15
C GLY A 13 -11.72 -26.89 58.04
N ILE A 14 -11.43 -26.50 56.80
CA ILE A 14 -11.93 -27.04 55.52
C ILE A 14 -11.50 -28.50 55.30
N SER A 15 -12.35 -29.34 54.70
CA SER A 15 -11.97 -30.29 53.64
C SER A 15 -13.20 -31.00 53.05
N PHE A 16 -13.57 -30.60 51.84
CA PHE A 16 -14.27 -31.45 50.88
C PHE A 16 -13.23 -32.16 49.99
N ILE A 17 -13.69 -33.19 49.26
CA ILE A 17 -13.05 -34.09 48.27
C ILE A 17 -12.79 -35.48 48.90
N ALA A 18 -13.23 -36.63 48.36
CA ALA A 18 -13.54 -37.02 46.99
C ALA A 18 -14.57 -38.16 46.93
N CYS A 19 -15.25 -38.30 45.79
CA CYS A 19 -15.30 -39.59 45.09
C CYS A 19 -15.02 -39.32 43.61
N SER A 20 -13.93 -39.89 43.14
CA SER A 20 -13.52 -39.98 41.75
C SER A 20 -14.41 -40.97 41.00
N ASP A 21 -14.84 -40.61 39.80
CA ASP A 21 -14.80 -41.56 38.69
C ASP A 21 -14.31 -40.80 37.45
N ASP A 22 -13.31 -41.41 36.81
CA ASP A 22 -12.52 -40.82 35.74
C ASP A 22 -12.72 -41.69 34.50
N SER A 23 -13.51 -41.18 33.56
CA SER A 23 -13.52 -41.63 32.17
C SER A 23 -14.01 -40.48 31.29
N THR A 24 -13.05 -39.73 30.78
CA THR A 24 -13.06 -38.87 29.57
C THR A 24 -14.41 -38.25 29.18
N PRO A 25 -14.59 -36.93 29.31
CA PRO A 25 -15.68 -36.28 28.59
C PRO A 25 -15.35 -36.36 27.11
N GLU A 26 -16.17 -37.08 26.35
CA GLU A 26 -16.39 -36.76 24.94
C GLU A 26 -16.65 -35.25 24.87
N THR A 27 -16.00 -34.57 23.91
CA THR A 27 -16.31 -33.18 23.57
C THR A 27 -17.79 -33.11 23.20
N GLU A 28 -18.65 -32.84 24.18
CA GLU A 28 -20.00 -32.38 23.93
C GLU A 28 -19.87 -31.13 23.09
N ASN A 29 -20.36 -31.20 21.84
CA ASN A 29 -20.70 -30.02 21.06
C ASN A 29 -21.80 -29.29 21.85
N GLN A 30 -21.41 -28.46 22.81
CA GLN A 30 -22.32 -27.57 23.51
C GLN A 30 -22.79 -26.54 22.49
N GLU A 31 -23.98 -26.77 21.93
CA GLU A 31 -24.71 -25.76 21.20
C GLU A 31 -24.92 -24.57 22.16
N GLY A 32 -24.16 -23.49 21.95
CA GLY A 32 -24.10 -22.37 22.89
C GLY A 32 -25.47 -21.73 23.10
N THR A 33 -25.76 -21.31 24.33
CA THR A 33 -26.99 -20.57 24.64
C THR A 33 -26.95 -19.15 24.06
N LEU A 34 -28.12 -18.62 23.68
CA LEU A 34 -28.21 -17.27 23.11
C LEU A 34 -27.86 -16.21 24.17
N THR A 35 -26.92 -15.33 23.85
CA THR A 35 -26.38 -14.29 24.73
C THR A 35 -26.17 -12.99 23.97
N TYR A 36 -25.89 -11.88 24.67
CA TYR A 36 -25.56 -10.59 24.04
C TYR A 36 -24.05 -10.32 24.09
N VAL A 37 -23.55 -9.65 23.05
CA VAL A 37 -22.17 -9.19 22.92
C VAL A 37 -22.12 -7.72 22.50
N ASN A 38 -20.99 -7.07 22.78
CA ASN A 38 -20.64 -5.79 22.18
C ASN A 38 -19.23 -5.88 21.58
N LEU A 39 -19.06 -5.28 20.41
CA LEU A 39 -17.83 -5.32 19.64
C LEU A 39 -17.20 -3.93 19.59
N SER A 40 -15.89 -3.88 19.84
CA SER A 40 -15.05 -2.70 19.67
C SER A 40 -13.98 -3.02 18.64
N VAL A 41 -14.08 -2.44 17.46
CA VAL A 41 -13.09 -2.53 16.39
C VAL A 41 -12.16 -1.32 16.48
N ASN A 42 -10.90 -1.55 16.78
CA ASN A 42 -9.90 -0.51 16.74
C ASN A 42 -9.37 -0.41 15.30
N LEU A 43 -9.69 0.70 14.64
CA LEU A 43 -9.12 1.04 13.35
C LEU A 43 -7.64 1.44 13.55
N PRO A 44 -6.82 1.37 12.50
CA PRO A 44 -5.41 1.70 12.62
C PRO A 44 -5.22 3.13 13.12
N GLY A 45 -4.64 3.27 14.30
CA GLY A 45 -4.27 4.56 14.88
C GLY A 45 -2.80 4.90 14.61
N LYS A 46 -2.27 5.92 15.30
CA LYS A 46 -0.82 6.15 15.39
C LYS A 46 -0.17 4.83 15.84
N ALA A 47 0.74 4.28 15.05
CA ALA A 47 1.34 2.99 15.32
C ALA A 47 2.19 3.09 16.59
N SER A 48 1.64 2.72 17.74
CA SER A 48 2.44 2.41 18.91
C SER A 48 3.13 1.07 18.67
N SER A 49 4.31 1.12 18.05
CA SER A 49 5.19 -0.02 17.72
C SER A 49 4.67 -0.98 16.65
N ARG A 50 5.05 -0.71 15.40
CA ARG A 50 5.73 -1.67 14.51
C ARG A 50 6.16 -0.90 13.27
N THR A 51 7.16 -0.05 13.47
CA THR A 51 8.21 0.20 12.49
C THR A 51 8.49 -1.12 11.77
N LEU A 52 8.45 -1.14 10.44
CA LEU A 52 9.21 -2.17 9.71
C LEU A 52 10.60 -2.26 10.37
N PRO A 53 11.25 -3.43 10.44
CA PRO A 53 12.64 -3.48 10.79
C PRO A 53 13.36 -2.44 9.92
N ASN A 54 13.80 -1.33 10.54
CA ASN A 54 14.40 -0.18 9.88
C ASN A 54 13.47 0.73 9.02
N ASP A 55 12.43 1.35 9.59
CA ASP A 55 11.80 2.51 8.90
C ASP A 55 12.82 3.67 8.78
N TYR A 56 13.27 3.94 7.55
CA TYR A 56 14.44 4.78 7.30
C TYR A 56 14.12 6.29 7.24
N ASN A 57 12.84 6.70 7.09
CA ASN A 57 12.49 8.11 6.86
C ASN A 57 11.07 8.48 7.38
N ASN A 58 10.86 8.55 8.70
CA ASN A 58 9.56 8.96 9.27
C ASN A 58 9.36 10.49 9.23
N ASP A 59 8.25 10.98 8.67
CA ASP A 59 7.86 12.40 8.70
C ASP A 59 6.34 12.60 8.83
N GLY A 60 5.90 13.47 9.76
CA GLY A 60 4.52 13.98 9.82
C GLY A 60 3.40 12.96 10.12
N THR A 61 2.16 13.39 9.87
CA THR A 61 0.93 12.59 10.05
C THR A 61 -0.05 12.96 8.94
N TYR A 62 -0.54 11.96 8.19
CA TYR A 62 -1.53 12.18 7.14
C TYR A 62 -2.93 11.95 7.68
N GLU A 63 -3.77 12.97 7.56
CA GLU A 63 -5.16 12.87 7.95
C GLU A 63 -5.98 12.47 6.71
N GLY A 64 -6.14 11.17 6.50
CA GLY A 64 -6.99 10.63 5.45
C GLY A 64 -8.48 10.89 5.72
N LEU A 65 -9.28 10.91 4.65
CA LEU A 65 -10.73 10.99 4.71
C LEU A 65 -11.32 9.60 4.43
N ASP A 66 -11.28 8.70 5.41
CA ASP A 66 -11.80 7.35 5.22
C ASP A 66 -13.35 7.32 5.24
N SER A 67 -13.94 6.60 4.29
CA SER A 67 -15.38 6.28 4.29
C SER A 67 -15.61 4.97 5.04
N LEU A 68 -16.69 4.91 5.82
CA LEU A 68 -17.11 3.71 6.54
C LEU A 68 -18.52 3.30 6.11
N GLN A 69 -18.60 2.28 5.27
CA GLN A 69 -19.87 1.83 4.68
C GLN A 69 -20.38 0.54 5.30
N THR A 70 -19.49 -0.44 5.53
CA THR A 70 -19.85 -1.75 6.07
C THR A 70 -18.93 -2.15 7.21
N LEU A 71 -19.51 -2.85 8.19
CA LEU A 71 -18.79 -3.60 9.22
C LEU A 71 -19.35 -5.02 9.24
N ASP A 72 -18.55 -5.97 8.76
CA ASP A 72 -18.87 -7.39 8.82
C ASP A 72 -18.17 -8.04 10.01
N VAL A 73 -18.93 -8.88 10.70
CA VAL A 73 -18.49 -9.66 11.85
C VAL A 73 -18.78 -11.12 11.54
N TYR A 74 -17.74 -11.95 11.57
CA TYR A 74 -17.86 -13.40 11.49
C TYR A 74 -17.38 -13.98 12.81
N MET A 75 -18.16 -14.88 13.40
CA MET A 75 -17.88 -15.49 14.68
C MET A 75 -17.85 -17.00 14.47
N GLU A 76 -16.65 -17.57 14.51
CA GLU A 76 -16.40 -18.99 14.30
C GLU A 76 -16.30 -19.70 15.65
N SER A 77 -17.19 -20.66 15.87
CA SER A 77 -17.15 -21.58 17.00
C SER A 77 -16.06 -22.66 16.80
N ALA A 78 -15.66 -23.33 17.88
CA ALA A 78 -14.64 -24.39 17.83
C ALA A 78 -15.01 -25.59 16.93
N ASP A 79 -16.30 -25.80 16.67
CA ASP A 79 -16.83 -26.82 15.77
C ASP A 79 -16.86 -26.40 14.29
N GLY A 80 -16.42 -25.17 13.98
CA GLY A 80 -16.44 -24.57 12.65
C GLY A 80 -17.77 -23.90 12.27
N THR A 81 -18.75 -23.83 13.19
CA THR A 81 -20.00 -23.11 12.94
C THR A 81 -19.74 -21.60 12.85
N ILE A 82 -20.23 -20.96 11.79
CA ILE A 82 -20.02 -19.53 11.52
C ILE A 82 -21.33 -18.75 11.69
N GLU A 83 -21.32 -17.77 12.58
CA GLU A 83 -22.34 -16.73 12.69
C GLU A 83 -21.83 -15.44 12.05
N ALA A 84 -22.51 -14.95 11.01
CA ALA A 84 -22.11 -13.75 10.27
C ALA A 84 -23.14 -12.63 10.42
N LYS A 85 -22.67 -11.39 10.59
CA LYS A 85 -23.53 -10.20 10.66
C LYS A 85 -22.87 -9.00 9.99
N ARG A 86 -23.62 -8.26 9.18
CA ARG A 86 -23.24 -6.97 8.58
C ARG A 86 -23.97 -5.83 9.27
N PHE A 87 -23.26 -4.75 9.56
CA PHE A 87 -23.79 -3.47 9.99
C PHE A 87 -23.50 -2.43 8.90
N THR A 88 -24.40 -1.45 8.74
CA THR A 88 -24.32 -0.38 7.74
C THR A 88 -24.95 0.89 8.28
N GLY A 89 -24.52 2.07 7.79
CA GLY A 89 -25.17 3.33 8.09
C GLY A 89 -25.35 3.57 9.61
N VAL A 90 -26.59 3.80 10.03
CA VAL A 90 -26.96 4.07 11.44
C VAL A 90 -26.69 2.91 12.41
N ASP A 91 -26.47 1.70 11.90
CA ASP A 91 -26.11 0.54 12.71
C ASP A 91 -24.63 0.53 13.11
N ILE A 92 -23.84 1.47 12.60
CA ILE A 92 -22.44 1.68 12.92
C ILE A 92 -22.29 2.95 13.77
N SER A 93 -21.48 2.87 14.82
CA SER A 93 -21.07 3.99 15.65
C SER A 93 -19.56 4.10 15.66
N HIS A 94 -19.05 5.33 15.84
CA HIS A 94 -17.61 5.57 15.94
C HIS A 94 -17.29 6.57 17.05
N MET A 95 -16.13 6.40 17.67
CA MET A 95 -15.58 7.32 18.66
C MET A 95 -14.06 7.34 18.53
N GLY A 96 -13.51 8.42 17.97
CA GLY A 96 -12.09 8.46 17.61
C GLY A 96 -11.75 7.35 16.62
N THR A 97 -10.75 6.53 16.92
CA THR A 97 -10.32 5.39 16.09
C THR A 97 -11.07 4.09 16.38
N VAL A 98 -12.14 4.13 17.18
CA VAL A 98 -12.93 2.94 17.52
C VAL A 98 -14.23 2.96 16.74
N VAL A 99 -14.52 1.85 16.06
CA VAL A 99 -15.80 1.57 15.39
C VAL A 99 -16.51 0.44 16.12
N SER A 100 -17.83 0.53 16.26
CA SER A 100 -18.65 -0.49 16.89
C SER A 100 -20.02 -0.58 16.23
N PRO A 101 -20.74 -1.70 16.38
CA PRO A 101 -22.20 -1.68 16.26
C PRO A 101 -22.81 -0.61 17.17
N SER A 102 -23.89 0.03 16.71
CA SER A 102 -24.60 1.06 17.49
C SER A 102 -25.37 0.49 18.68
N GLN A 103 -25.67 -0.81 18.65
CA GLN A 103 -26.34 -1.54 19.72
C GLN A 103 -25.68 -2.93 19.92
N PRO A 104 -25.69 -3.48 21.15
CA PRO A 104 -25.32 -4.87 21.38
C PRO A 104 -26.15 -5.82 20.51
N PHE A 105 -25.55 -6.95 20.11
CA PHE A 105 -26.19 -7.93 19.25
C PHE A 105 -26.10 -9.33 19.84
N ARG A 106 -26.95 -10.24 19.35
CA ARG A 106 -27.03 -11.62 19.86
C ARG A 106 -26.06 -12.53 19.13
N THR A 107 -25.55 -13.52 19.85
CA THR A 107 -24.79 -14.67 19.34
C THR A 107 -25.00 -15.87 20.27
N THR A 108 -24.38 -17.02 19.98
CA THR A 108 -24.30 -18.16 20.91
C THR A 108 -23.09 -18.03 21.84
N SER A 109 -23.20 -18.56 23.05
CA SER A 109 -22.09 -18.61 24.02
C SER A 109 -21.03 -19.65 23.65
N GLY A 110 -19.89 -19.61 24.36
CA GLY A 110 -18.76 -20.50 24.14
C GLY A 110 -17.51 -19.81 23.56
N TYR A 111 -16.49 -20.61 23.26
CA TYR A 111 -15.25 -20.13 22.66
C TYR A 111 -15.44 -19.82 21.18
N LYS A 112 -15.05 -18.61 20.77
CA LYS A 112 -15.11 -18.16 19.37
C LYS A 112 -13.88 -17.40 18.92
N THR A 113 -13.54 -17.55 17.65
CA THR A 113 -12.64 -16.64 16.92
C THR A 113 -13.47 -15.64 16.14
N ILE A 114 -13.14 -14.35 16.25
CA ILE A 114 -13.92 -13.26 15.65
C ILE A 114 -13.10 -12.63 14.53
N TYR A 115 -13.66 -12.61 13.33
CA TYR A 115 -13.08 -11.98 12.15
C TYR A 115 -13.87 -10.73 11.79
N ILE A 116 -13.15 -9.65 11.52
CA ILE A 116 -13.73 -8.36 11.16
C ILE A 116 -13.32 -8.00 9.75
N VAL A 117 -14.30 -7.50 8.98
CA VAL A 117 -14.07 -6.89 7.67
C VAL A 117 -14.80 -5.56 7.63
N VAL A 118 -14.04 -4.48 7.58
CA VAL A 118 -14.57 -3.14 7.33
C VAL A 118 -14.54 -2.88 5.83
N ASN A 119 -15.59 -2.29 5.27
CA ASN A 119 -15.71 -1.97 3.84
C ASN A 119 -15.45 -3.19 2.95
N ASN A 120 -16.13 -4.30 3.24
CA ASN A 120 -16.07 -5.50 2.41
C ASN A 120 -16.73 -5.22 1.03
N PRO A 121 -16.01 -5.37 -0.09
CA PRO A 121 -16.59 -5.14 -1.42
C PRO A 121 -17.54 -6.28 -1.84
N ASN A 122 -17.47 -7.42 -1.18
CA ASN A 122 -18.30 -8.59 -1.48
C ASN A 122 -19.58 -8.60 -0.63
N PRO A 123 -20.64 -9.32 -1.07
CA PRO A 123 -21.79 -9.61 -0.22
C PRO A 123 -21.38 -10.34 1.06
N LEU A 124 -22.17 -10.18 2.13
CA LEU A 124 -21.97 -10.95 3.36
C LEU A 124 -22.16 -12.44 3.06
N GLY A 125 -21.13 -13.24 3.31
CA GLY A 125 -21.16 -14.69 3.15
C GLY A 125 -21.34 -15.45 4.46
N THR A 126 -21.39 -16.77 4.36
CA THR A 126 -21.31 -17.70 5.52
C THR A 126 -19.98 -18.43 5.58
N VAL A 127 -19.00 -18.01 4.79
CA VAL A 127 -17.64 -18.56 4.73
C VAL A 127 -16.69 -17.45 5.13
N ILE A 128 -15.75 -17.76 6.02
CA ILE A 128 -14.70 -16.84 6.45
C ILE A 128 -13.54 -16.94 5.47
N THR A 129 -13.10 -15.81 4.96
CA THR A 129 -11.77 -15.71 4.35
C THR A 129 -10.72 -15.76 5.47
N THR A 130 -9.85 -16.75 5.41
CA THR A 130 -8.84 -17.04 6.42
C THR A 130 -7.55 -16.27 6.15
N GLU A 131 -6.60 -16.37 7.07
CA GLU A 131 -5.37 -15.58 7.06
C GLU A 131 -4.51 -15.76 5.81
N HIS A 132 -4.43 -16.97 5.27
CA HIS A 132 -3.54 -17.30 4.14
C HIS A 132 -4.24 -17.24 2.78
N ASP A 133 -5.53 -16.90 2.75
CA ASP A 133 -6.25 -16.81 1.49
C ASP A 133 -5.75 -15.60 0.68
N LEU A 134 -5.44 -15.86 -0.59
CA LEU A 134 -5.03 -14.85 -1.55
C LEU A 134 -6.25 -14.32 -2.30
N ILE A 135 -6.50 -13.02 -2.16
CA ILE A 135 -7.65 -12.34 -2.77
C ILE A 135 -7.15 -11.35 -3.81
N SER A 136 -7.87 -11.21 -4.92
CA SER A 136 -7.64 -10.17 -5.92
C SER A 136 -7.70 -8.79 -5.27
N THR A 137 -6.86 -7.86 -5.74
CA THR A 137 -6.84 -6.48 -5.24
C THR A 137 -7.97 -5.60 -5.76
N GLU A 138 -8.77 -6.11 -6.69
CA GLU A 138 -9.89 -5.41 -7.30
C GLU A 138 -10.88 -4.90 -6.24
N ASN A 139 -11.21 -3.60 -6.30
CA ASN A 139 -12.17 -2.91 -5.43
C ASN A 139 -11.85 -2.89 -3.92
N LEU A 140 -10.66 -3.34 -3.50
CA LEU A 140 -10.24 -3.31 -2.09
C LEU A 140 -9.83 -1.92 -1.59
N ALA A 141 -9.50 -1.00 -2.50
CA ALA A 141 -9.18 0.39 -2.17
C ALA A 141 -9.56 1.29 -3.36
N GLN A 142 -10.44 2.27 -3.11
CA GLN A 142 -10.91 3.19 -4.13
C GLN A 142 -11.27 4.55 -3.53
N VAL A 143 -11.27 5.58 -4.38
CA VAL A 143 -11.75 6.90 -4.01
C VAL A 143 -13.23 6.99 -4.38
N VAL A 144 -14.07 7.36 -3.42
CA VAL A 144 -15.50 7.61 -3.63
C VAL A 144 -15.79 9.09 -3.42
N SER A 145 -16.54 9.70 -4.34
CA SER A 145 -16.92 11.11 -4.24
C SER A 145 -18.35 11.24 -3.73
N VAL A 146 -18.53 11.90 -2.59
CA VAL A 146 -19.85 12.19 -2.00
C VAL A 146 -19.99 13.69 -1.78
N ASN A 147 -21.07 14.28 -2.29
CA ASN A 147 -21.35 15.72 -2.18
C ASN A 147 -20.18 16.64 -2.59
N GLY A 148 -19.35 16.20 -3.56
CA GLY A 148 -18.19 16.94 -4.04
C GLY A 148 -16.93 16.81 -3.18
N LYS A 149 -16.94 15.94 -2.17
CA LYS A 149 -15.77 15.58 -1.34
C LYS A 149 -15.36 14.14 -1.64
N ASP A 150 -14.05 13.92 -1.74
CA ASP A 150 -13.48 12.61 -2.02
C ASP A 150 -13.12 11.91 -0.70
N TYR A 151 -13.44 10.63 -0.62
CA TYR A 151 -13.17 9.76 0.51
C TYR A 151 -12.49 8.47 0.08
N ASP A 152 -11.72 7.90 0.99
CA ASP A 152 -11.03 6.64 0.82
C ASP A 152 -11.93 5.51 1.29
N LEU A 153 -12.46 4.73 0.36
CA LEU A 153 -13.17 3.49 0.66
C LEU A 153 -12.16 2.34 0.60
N ILE A 154 -11.65 1.95 1.77
CA ILE A 154 -10.58 0.95 1.89
C ILE A 154 -11.07 -0.21 2.75
N THR A 155 -10.89 -1.43 2.26
CA THR A 155 -11.12 -2.65 3.03
C THR A 155 -10.11 -2.77 4.17
N MET A 156 -10.60 -3.07 5.37
CA MET A 156 -9.75 -3.34 6.53
C MET A 156 -10.11 -4.70 7.14
N THR A 157 -9.11 -5.46 7.56
CA THR A 157 -9.31 -6.83 8.04
C THR A 157 -8.59 -7.06 9.35
N GLY A 158 -9.14 -7.94 10.19
CA GLY A 158 -8.53 -8.29 11.47
C GLY A 158 -9.17 -9.52 12.10
N LYS A 159 -8.47 -10.13 13.05
CA LYS A 159 -8.95 -11.28 13.82
C LYS A 159 -8.68 -11.11 15.31
N SER A 160 -9.56 -11.65 16.14
CA SER A 160 -9.30 -11.80 17.57
C SER A 160 -8.45 -13.03 17.87
N ALA A 161 -7.90 -13.09 19.08
CA ALA A 161 -7.60 -14.40 19.68
C ALA A 161 -8.91 -15.15 19.97
N ASN A 162 -8.82 -16.42 20.36
CA ASN A 162 -10.00 -17.16 20.82
C ASN A 162 -10.55 -16.50 22.09
N VAL A 163 -11.83 -16.10 22.08
CA VAL A 163 -12.51 -15.43 23.19
C VAL A 163 -13.64 -16.30 23.73
N TYR A 164 -13.78 -16.34 25.05
CA TYR A 164 -14.93 -16.99 25.67
C TYR A 164 -16.09 -16.01 25.81
N ILE A 165 -17.26 -16.37 25.27
CA ILE A 165 -18.49 -15.60 25.37
C ILE A 165 -19.38 -16.26 26.42
N GLU A 166 -19.72 -15.51 27.47
CA GLU A 166 -20.52 -16.00 28.58
C GLU A 166 -21.99 -16.24 28.18
N PRO A 167 -22.60 -17.34 28.64
CA PRO A 167 -24.02 -17.63 28.42
C PRO A 167 -24.93 -16.62 29.15
N ASP A 168 -26.13 -16.43 28.61
CA ASP A 168 -27.25 -15.74 29.26
C ASP A 168 -26.97 -14.29 29.73
N VAL A 169 -25.98 -13.62 29.13
CA VAL A 169 -25.68 -12.21 29.45
C VAL A 169 -26.75 -11.31 28.82
N PRO A 170 -27.52 -10.53 29.61
CA PRO A 170 -28.51 -9.61 29.09
C PRO A 170 -27.87 -8.32 28.56
N ILE A 171 -28.61 -7.61 27.70
CA ILE A 171 -28.15 -6.37 27.05
C ILE A 171 -27.61 -5.30 28.02
N GLN A 172 -28.19 -5.21 29.23
CA GLN A 172 -27.79 -4.25 30.26
C GLN A 172 -26.39 -4.51 30.82
N ASP A 173 -25.98 -5.78 30.93
CA ASP A 173 -24.70 -6.17 31.50
C ASP A 173 -23.58 -6.02 30.49
N VAL A 174 -23.91 -6.16 29.20
CA VAL A 174 -22.99 -5.82 28.09
C VAL A 174 -22.63 -4.34 28.10
N ALA A 175 -23.60 -3.46 28.38
CA ALA A 175 -23.33 -2.01 28.54
C ALA A 175 -22.38 -1.72 29.72
N ASN A 176 -22.35 -2.61 30.73
CA ASN A 176 -21.46 -2.55 31.88
C ASN A 176 -20.11 -3.27 31.67
N GLY A 177 -19.88 -3.85 30.49
CA GLY A 177 -18.59 -4.43 30.08
C GLY A 177 -18.54 -5.95 29.95
N ALA A 178 -19.62 -6.68 30.26
CA ALA A 178 -19.69 -8.12 30.01
C ALA A 178 -19.67 -8.42 28.50
N ASN A 179 -19.12 -9.57 28.09
CA ASN A 179 -19.08 -10.01 26.69
C ASN A 179 -18.60 -8.93 25.69
N LYS A 180 -17.63 -8.10 26.12
CA LYS A 180 -17.03 -7.07 25.29
C LYS A 180 -15.85 -7.62 24.51
N ILE A 181 -15.99 -7.67 23.20
CA ILE A 181 -14.99 -8.17 22.25
C ILE A 181 -14.19 -6.99 21.71
N LYS A 182 -12.88 -7.14 21.61
CA LYS A 182 -11.98 -6.15 21.00
C LYS A 182 -11.21 -6.79 19.85
N VAL A 183 -11.21 -6.13 18.70
CA VAL A 183 -10.46 -6.58 17.51
C VAL A 183 -9.73 -5.38 16.92
N ASN A 184 -8.47 -5.55 16.54
CA ASN A 184 -7.74 -4.56 15.76
C ASN A 184 -7.82 -4.95 14.29
N VAL A 185 -7.92 -3.97 13.40
CA VAL A 185 -7.90 -4.19 11.95
C VAL A 185 -6.81 -3.36 11.29
N ASP A 186 -6.29 -3.84 10.17
CA ASP A 186 -5.35 -3.14 9.30
C ASP A 186 -6.01 -2.83 7.96
N ARG A 187 -5.76 -1.62 7.41
CA ARG A 187 -6.06 -1.36 5.98
C ARG A 187 -5.29 -2.35 5.13
N ILE A 188 -5.91 -2.88 4.08
CA ILE A 188 -5.25 -3.84 3.18
C ILE A 188 -4.36 -3.17 2.12
N ALA A 189 -4.55 -1.88 1.90
CA ALA A 189 -3.81 -1.09 0.92
C ALA A 189 -2.88 -0.06 1.59
N SER A 190 -1.94 0.43 0.80
CA SER A 190 -1.05 1.57 1.08
C SER A 190 -1.39 2.71 0.12
N ARG A 191 -0.87 3.90 0.39
CA ARG A 191 -1.06 5.07 -0.46
C ARG A 191 0.27 5.70 -0.83
N VAL A 192 0.39 6.09 -2.09
CA VAL A 192 1.56 6.81 -2.61
C VAL A 192 1.16 8.24 -2.90
N ILE A 193 1.91 9.19 -2.37
CA ILE A 193 1.72 10.63 -2.58
C ILE A 193 3.00 11.17 -3.20
N VAL A 194 2.87 11.92 -4.29
CA VAL A 194 4.02 12.56 -4.93
C VAL A 194 3.81 14.06 -4.94
N THR A 195 4.81 14.80 -4.45
CA THR A 195 4.85 16.26 -4.50
C THR A 195 6.12 16.74 -5.19
N THR A 196 6.24 18.04 -5.42
CA THR A 196 7.46 18.63 -5.96
C THR A 196 7.81 19.97 -5.32
N THR A 197 9.11 20.17 -5.11
CA THR A 197 9.76 21.47 -4.86
C THR A 197 10.77 21.82 -5.95
N ALA A 198 10.89 20.98 -6.99
CA ALA A 198 11.85 21.13 -8.07
C ALA A 198 11.64 22.40 -8.89
N SER A 199 12.76 22.97 -9.35
CA SER A 199 12.75 23.98 -10.42
C SER A 199 12.28 23.36 -11.75
N ALA A 200 11.66 24.18 -12.59
CA ALA A 200 11.33 23.80 -13.96
C ALA A 200 12.56 23.86 -14.89
N ASP A 201 13.66 24.49 -14.50
CA ASP A 201 14.85 24.57 -15.34
C ASP A 201 15.74 23.33 -15.16
N LEU A 202 16.24 22.81 -16.27
CA LEU A 202 17.29 21.79 -16.29
C LEU A 202 18.62 22.47 -16.64
N VAL A 203 19.65 22.21 -15.84
CA VAL A 203 20.99 22.79 -16.02
C VAL A 203 22.03 21.69 -16.30
N ASN A 204 23.11 22.04 -17.00
CA ASN A 204 24.29 21.19 -17.12
C ASN A 204 25.15 21.23 -15.84
N ASP A 205 26.27 20.50 -15.85
CA ASP A 205 27.20 20.44 -14.71
C ASP A 205 27.86 21.80 -14.40
N GLU A 206 27.93 22.70 -15.38
CA GLU A 206 28.38 24.08 -15.23
C GLU A 206 27.30 25.04 -14.67
N GLY A 207 26.07 24.57 -14.49
CA GLY A 207 24.94 25.37 -14.00
C GLY A 207 24.25 26.22 -15.07
N GLU A 208 24.59 26.02 -16.35
CA GLU A 208 23.93 26.67 -17.48
C GLU A 208 22.63 25.95 -17.84
N LYS A 209 21.58 26.73 -18.10
CA LYS A 209 20.29 26.18 -18.51
C LYS A 209 20.39 25.51 -19.88
N ILE A 210 20.02 24.24 -19.94
CA ILE A 210 19.97 23.45 -21.18
C ILE A 210 18.53 23.22 -21.68
N GLY A 211 17.53 23.51 -20.85
CA GLY A 211 16.13 23.41 -21.23
C GLY A 211 15.20 23.57 -20.04
N SER A 212 13.92 23.27 -20.26
CA SER A 212 12.89 23.30 -19.23
C SER A 212 12.09 22.00 -19.17
N VAL A 213 11.60 21.70 -17.98
CA VAL A 213 10.77 20.56 -17.63
C VAL A 213 9.36 21.05 -17.32
N SER A 214 8.37 20.50 -18.01
CA SER A 214 6.94 20.80 -17.83
C SER A 214 6.09 19.54 -17.79
N ASP A 215 4.77 19.70 -17.57
CA ASP A 215 3.77 18.64 -17.67
C ASP A 215 4.07 17.41 -16.80
N VAL A 216 4.63 17.64 -15.62
CA VAL A 216 5.08 16.59 -14.70
C VAL A 216 3.87 15.88 -14.10
N ASN A 217 3.83 14.56 -14.26
CA ASN A 217 2.80 13.67 -13.73
C ASN A 217 3.45 12.36 -13.23
N PHE A 218 2.71 11.57 -12.46
CA PHE A 218 3.20 10.29 -11.97
C PHE A 218 2.19 9.15 -12.15
N SER A 219 2.72 7.94 -12.23
CA SER A 219 1.99 6.68 -12.07
C SER A 219 2.67 5.83 -11.01
N VAL A 220 1.95 4.85 -10.49
CA VAL A 220 2.49 3.81 -9.61
C VAL A 220 2.26 2.45 -10.26
N ALA A 221 3.24 1.56 -10.14
CA ALA A 221 3.18 0.19 -10.64
C ALA A 221 3.93 -0.78 -9.73
N GLN A 222 3.82 -2.07 -10.05
CA GLN A 222 4.47 -3.15 -9.33
C GLN A 222 4.01 -3.31 -7.88
N GLY A 223 2.81 -2.80 -7.53
CA GLY A 223 2.08 -3.34 -6.38
C GLY A 223 1.61 -4.77 -6.68
N THR A 224 1.38 -5.59 -5.67
CA THR A 224 0.86 -6.94 -5.91
C THR A 224 -0.58 -6.90 -6.47
N ASN A 225 -0.91 -7.86 -7.34
CA ASN A 225 -2.25 -8.03 -7.91
C ASN A 225 -3.18 -8.90 -7.04
N LYS A 226 -2.60 -9.53 -6.01
CA LYS A 226 -3.31 -10.28 -4.96
C LYS A 226 -2.66 -9.99 -3.62
N VAL A 227 -3.46 -10.10 -2.58
CA VAL A 227 -3.03 -9.87 -1.20
C VAL A 227 -3.53 -10.98 -0.31
N TYR A 228 -2.73 -11.32 0.71
CA TYR A 228 -3.22 -12.14 1.80
C TYR A 228 -4.30 -11.38 2.56
N TRP A 229 -5.40 -12.07 2.87
CA TRP A 229 -6.55 -11.43 3.50
C TRP A 229 -6.23 -10.78 4.84
N LEU A 230 -5.39 -11.41 5.65
CA LEU A 230 -4.80 -10.83 6.86
C LEU A 230 -3.29 -10.62 6.68
N SER A 231 -2.74 -9.68 7.45
CA SER A 231 -1.29 -9.43 7.47
C SER A 231 -0.53 -10.70 7.84
N GLN A 232 0.50 -11.04 7.07
CA GLN A 232 1.33 -12.21 7.34
C GLN A 232 2.48 -11.87 8.30
N PRO A 233 2.96 -12.85 9.10
CA PRO A 233 4.20 -12.70 9.85
C PRO A 233 5.35 -12.24 8.95
N ASN A 234 6.23 -11.40 9.48
CA ASN A 234 7.38 -10.82 8.77
C ASN A 234 7.01 -10.04 7.49
N TYR A 235 5.76 -9.59 7.35
CA TYR A 235 5.27 -8.80 6.22
C TYR A 235 5.42 -9.51 4.86
N VAL A 236 5.31 -10.84 4.85
CA VAL A 236 5.35 -11.64 3.62
C VAL A 236 4.18 -11.24 2.72
N SER A 237 4.50 -10.73 1.53
CA SER A 237 3.53 -10.40 0.49
C SER A 237 3.43 -11.50 -0.57
N PHE A 238 2.39 -11.45 -1.40
CA PHE A 238 2.27 -12.33 -2.56
C PHE A 238 3.41 -12.04 -3.54
N GLY A 239 4.11 -13.07 -4.01
CA GLY A 239 5.26 -12.89 -4.91
C GLY A 239 6.57 -12.49 -4.22
N SER A 240 6.62 -12.50 -2.88
CA SER A 240 7.86 -12.17 -2.13
C SER A 240 9.07 -13.04 -2.47
N GLU A 241 8.86 -14.28 -2.91
CA GLU A 241 9.92 -15.19 -3.36
C GLU A 241 10.26 -15.06 -4.86
N TYR A 242 9.52 -14.22 -5.61
CA TYR A 242 9.78 -14.03 -7.03
C TYR A 242 10.92 -13.02 -7.24
N VAL A 243 12.05 -13.54 -7.75
CA VAL A 243 13.20 -12.74 -8.19
C VAL A 243 13.35 -12.92 -9.70
N PRO A 244 13.20 -11.85 -10.51
CA PRO A 244 13.30 -11.96 -11.95
C PRO A 244 14.70 -12.40 -12.36
N ILE A 245 14.76 -13.28 -13.36
CA ILE A 245 15.99 -13.73 -13.99
C ILE A 245 15.95 -13.39 -15.48
N LEU A 246 17.10 -13.48 -16.14
CA LEU A 246 17.21 -13.09 -17.54
C LEU A 246 16.21 -13.86 -18.42
N GLY A 247 15.30 -13.13 -19.06
CA GLY A 247 14.33 -13.67 -20.00
C GLY A 247 13.01 -14.18 -19.42
N ASP A 248 12.81 -14.17 -18.09
CA ASP A 248 11.55 -14.64 -17.49
C ASP A 248 10.53 -13.53 -17.18
N TYR A 249 11.01 -12.29 -17.00
CA TYR A 249 10.20 -11.14 -16.59
C TYR A 249 8.91 -10.96 -17.42
N VAL A 250 9.03 -10.93 -18.75
CA VAL A 250 7.91 -10.68 -19.70
C VAL A 250 6.77 -11.70 -19.57
N GLY A 251 7.06 -12.93 -19.14
CA GLY A 251 6.05 -14.00 -19.03
C GLY A 251 5.65 -14.36 -17.60
N ARG A 252 6.25 -13.71 -16.59
CA ARG A 252 6.06 -14.11 -15.18
C ARG A 252 5.65 -12.99 -14.25
N ALA A 253 6.13 -11.75 -14.46
CA ALA A 253 5.95 -10.67 -13.50
C ALA A 253 4.47 -10.26 -13.32
N ASP A 254 3.67 -10.31 -14.39
CA ASP A 254 2.23 -10.01 -14.38
C ASP A 254 1.39 -11.01 -13.56
N ASN A 255 1.92 -12.21 -13.26
CA ASN A 255 1.28 -13.13 -12.33
C ASN A 255 1.24 -12.60 -10.90
N TYR A 256 2.19 -11.72 -10.55
CA TYR A 256 2.37 -11.19 -9.19
C TYR A 256 1.98 -9.72 -9.07
N TYR A 257 2.25 -8.94 -10.11
CA TYR A 257 2.24 -7.48 -10.03
C TYR A 257 1.21 -6.83 -10.95
N ASP A 258 0.66 -5.70 -10.48
CA ASP A 258 -0.23 -4.85 -11.25
C ASP A 258 0.53 -3.71 -11.95
N TYR A 259 0.30 -3.61 -13.26
CA TYR A 259 0.86 -2.57 -14.14
C TYR A 259 -0.22 -1.63 -14.69
N SER A 260 -1.50 -1.85 -14.36
CA SER A 260 -2.62 -1.05 -14.86
C SER A 260 -2.50 0.43 -14.49
N GLY A 261 -1.92 0.71 -13.32
CA GLY A 261 -1.63 2.05 -12.82
C GLY A 261 -0.74 2.89 -13.74
N LEU A 262 0.07 2.28 -14.62
CA LEU A 262 0.92 3.00 -15.58
C LEU A 262 0.10 3.80 -16.60
N SER A 263 -1.15 3.43 -16.85
CA SER A 263 -2.03 4.18 -17.76
C SER A 263 -2.61 5.44 -17.10
N ILE A 264 -2.54 5.55 -15.77
CA ILE A 264 -3.10 6.65 -14.98
C ILE A 264 -2.04 7.72 -14.78
N LYS A 265 -2.28 8.94 -15.26
CA LYS A 265 -1.37 10.08 -15.12
C LYS A 265 -1.86 11.03 -14.02
N ASN A 266 -1.37 10.82 -12.81
CA ASN A 266 -1.73 11.67 -11.67
C ASN A 266 -0.94 12.97 -11.68
N ALA A 267 -1.59 14.09 -11.35
CA ALA A 267 -0.92 15.37 -11.21
C ALA A 267 0.04 15.38 -10.01
N ILE A 268 1.16 16.10 -10.13
CA ILE A 268 2.10 16.32 -9.02
C ILE A 268 1.91 17.73 -8.47
N PRO A 269 1.24 17.91 -7.32
CA PRO A 269 1.12 19.21 -6.67
C PRO A 269 2.44 19.67 -6.06
N LYS A 270 2.54 20.97 -5.78
CA LYS A 270 3.64 21.50 -4.95
C LYS A 270 3.58 20.91 -3.55
N LYS A 271 4.74 20.69 -2.92
CA LYS A 271 4.81 20.27 -1.52
C LYS A 271 4.10 21.34 -0.64
N PRO A 272 3.08 20.97 0.16
CA PRO A 272 2.42 21.90 1.07
C PRO A 272 3.41 22.47 2.12
N VAL A 273 3.11 23.65 2.65
CA VAL A 273 3.81 24.19 3.82
C VAL A 273 3.21 23.59 5.11
N GLU A 274 4.01 23.47 6.18
CA GLU A 274 3.63 22.74 7.42
C GLU A 274 2.24 23.08 8.00
N ALA A 275 1.76 24.32 7.83
CA ALA A 275 0.48 24.78 8.38
C ALA A 275 -0.77 24.22 7.67
N ASP A 276 -0.65 23.79 6.40
CA ASP A 276 -1.78 23.26 5.61
C ASP A 276 -1.94 21.73 5.78
N GLY A 277 -0.85 21.05 6.18
CA GLY A 277 -0.77 19.59 6.32
C GLY A 277 -0.89 18.83 4.99
N TYR A 278 -0.54 17.53 4.99
CA TYR A 278 -0.72 16.65 3.83
C TYR A 278 -2.19 16.23 3.59
N LYS A 279 -3.14 16.79 4.34
CA LYS A 279 -4.50 16.27 4.64
C LYS A 279 -5.50 16.22 3.48
N ALA A 280 -5.06 16.51 2.25
CA ALA A 280 -5.92 16.52 1.07
C ALA A 280 -5.18 16.18 -0.24
N LEU A 281 -3.91 15.76 -0.17
CA LEU A 281 -3.20 15.39 -1.37
C LEU A 281 -3.76 14.07 -1.91
N LYS A 282 -4.22 14.13 -3.16
CA LYS A 282 -4.63 12.96 -3.92
C LYS A 282 -3.39 12.11 -4.16
N GLY A 283 -3.44 10.88 -3.66
CA GLY A 283 -2.45 9.85 -3.93
C GLY A 283 -3.02 8.76 -4.83
N GLN A 284 -2.24 7.72 -5.04
CA GLN A 284 -2.69 6.48 -5.68
C GLN A 284 -2.56 5.33 -4.68
N PHE A 285 -3.56 4.45 -4.62
CA PHE A 285 -3.44 3.24 -3.81
C PHE A 285 -2.50 2.24 -4.48
N LEU A 286 -1.79 1.50 -3.65
CA LEU A 286 -0.96 0.37 -4.06
C LEU A 286 -0.99 -0.67 -2.94
N PHE A 287 -0.85 -1.95 -3.31
CA PHE A 287 -0.83 -3.07 -2.39
C PHE A 287 0.60 -3.51 -2.08
N GLU A 288 0.75 -4.28 -1.01
CA GLU A 288 2.04 -4.72 -0.47
C GLU A 288 2.97 -5.28 -1.54
N ASN A 289 4.26 -5.00 -1.41
CA ASN A 289 5.32 -5.52 -2.23
C ASN A 289 6.56 -5.62 -1.33
N THR A 290 6.93 -6.84 -0.96
CA THR A 290 8.04 -7.12 -0.06
C THR A 290 8.85 -8.29 -0.59
N HIS A 291 10.16 -8.20 -0.41
CA HIS A 291 11.12 -9.23 -0.73
C HIS A 291 12.12 -9.35 0.42
N GLU A 292 12.90 -10.43 0.45
CA GLU A 292 13.97 -10.57 1.44
C GLU A 292 14.98 -9.42 1.29
N GLU A 293 15.13 -8.65 2.37
CA GLU A 293 16.09 -7.56 2.46
C GLU A 293 17.51 -8.09 2.63
N GLY A 294 18.48 -7.39 2.05
CA GLY A 294 19.88 -7.79 2.17
C GLY A 294 20.85 -6.72 1.65
N ASP A 295 22.14 -7.06 1.67
CA ASP A 295 23.15 -6.29 0.95
C ASP A 295 23.08 -6.56 -0.56
N LEU A 296 24.04 -6.02 -1.32
CA LEU A 296 24.07 -6.16 -2.78
C LEU A 296 24.06 -7.63 -3.27
N GLU A 297 24.62 -8.57 -2.50
CA GLU A 297 24.70 -9.98 -2.86
C GLU A 297 23.43 -10.75 -2.47
N HIS A 298 22.81 -10.37 -1.34
CA HIS A 298 21.72 -11.15 -0.74
C HIS A 298 20.33 -10.56 -0.94
N THR A 299 20.20 -9.28 -1.31
CA THR A 299 18.89 -8.67 -1.51
C THR A 299 18.11 -9.34 -2.65
N GLN A 300 16.84 -9.66 -2.38
CA GLN A 300 15.92 -10.16 -3.39
C GLN A 300 15.17 -9.05 -4.13
N TYR A 301 15.35 -7.78 -3.74
CA TYR A 301 14.81 -6.65 -4.49
C TYR A 301 15.57 -6.46 -5.81
N LYS A 302 14.81 -6.27 -6.88
CA LYS A 302 15.23 -6.03 -8.26
C LYS A 302 14.28 -5.03 -8.90
N LYS A 303 14.73 -4.29 -9.92
CA LYS A 303 13.88 -3.27 -10.57
C LYS A 303 12.56 -3.87 -11.10
N GLY A 304 12.58 -5.12 -11.55
CA GLY A 304 11.43 -5.86 -12.09
C GLY A 304 10.49 -6.49 -11.06
N ASN A 305 10.81 -6.44 -9.77
CA ASN A 305 9.91 -6.94 -8.72
C ASN A 305 9.55 -5.91 -7.65
N THR A 306 10.14 -4.71 -7.69
CA THR A 306 9.94 -3.69 -6.65
C THR A 306 8.91 -2.65 -7.08
N ALA A 307 7.96 -2.31 -6.22
CA ALA A 307 7.01 -1.23 -6.49
C ALA A 307 7.73 0.10 -6.79
N TYR A 308 7.25 0.84 -7.78
CA TYR A 308 7.88 2.10 -8.19
C TYR A 308 6.88 3.18 -8.60
N VAL A 309 7.32 4.42 -8.43
CA VAL A 309 6.71 5.60 -9.04
C VAL A 309 7.39 5.88 -10.37
N LEU A 310 6.59 5.98 -11.43
CA LEU A 310 7.05 6.47 -12.73
C LEU A 310 6.67 7.94 -12.89
N VAL A 311 7.65 8.82 -12.79
CA VAL A 311 7.49 10.25 -13.06
C VAL A 311 7.67 10.49 -14.56
N ARG A 312 6.66 11.05 -15.21
CA ARG A 312 6.76 11.50 -16.61
C ARG A 312 6.78 13.01 -16.65
N ALA A 313 7.57 13.54 -17.57
CA ALA A 313 7.60 14.97 -17.84
C ALA A 313 7.87 15.23 -19.32
N LYS A 314 7.69 16.48 -19.73
CA LYS A 314 8.11 17.00 -21.02
C LYS A 314 9.37 17.83 -20.83
N PHE A 315 10.44 17.47 -21.51
CA PHE A 315 11.64 18.29 -21.65
C PHE A 315 11.60 19.09 -22.95
N THR A 316 11.87 20.39 -22.84
CA THR A 316 12.01 21.30 -23.98
C THR A 316 13.44 21.85 -23.98
N PRO A 317 14.30 21.42 -24.92
CA PRO A 317 15.68 21.93 -24.99
C PRO A 317 15.71 23.41 -25.37
N GLU A 318 16.71 24.14 -24.86
CA GLU A 318 17.00 25.48 -25.34
C GLU A 318 17.45 25.44 -26.80
N PRO A 319 17.04 26.38 -27.67
CA PRO A 319 17.43 26.37 -29.09
C PRO A 319 18.94 26.30 -29.32
N SER A 320 19.75 26.87 -28.43
CA SER A 320 21.21 26.83 -28.48
C SER A 320 21.81 25.44 -28.25
N THR A 321 21.05 24.52 -27.64
CA THR A 321 21.49 23.14 -27.38
C THR A 321 21.26 22.20 -28.57
N ILE A 322 20.44 22.63 -29.54
CA ILE A 322 20.15 21.87 -30.76
C ILE A 322 21.30 22.11 -31.75
N VAL A 323 22.21 21.13 -31.86
CA VAL A 323 23.52 21.36 -32.50
C VAL A 323 23.46 21.46 -34.01
N ASP A 324 22.39 20.95 -34.64
CA ASP A 324 22.12 21.11 -36.07
C ASP A 324 21.33 22.40 -36.40
N GLY A 325 20.95 23.19 -35.39
CA GLY A 325 20.22 24.45 -35.55
C GLY A 325 18.82 24.31 -36.13
N GLY A 326 18.32 23.07 -36.27
CA GLY A 326 17.01 22.79 -36.85
C GLY A 326 15.87 23.03 -35.86
N SER A 327 14.64 23.07 -36.39
CA SER A 327 13.44 23.23 -35.57
C SER A 327 12.84 21.88 -35.18
N LEU A 328 12.39 21.75 -33.93
CA LEU A 328 11.75 20.52 -33.45
C LEU A 328 10.34 20.37 -34.02
N THR A 329 10.00 19.16 -34.46
CA THR A 329 8.64 18.84 -34.91
C THR A 329 7.85 18.22 -33.78
N GLY A 330 6.76 18.89 -33.36
CA GLY A 330 5.92 18.43 -32.25
C GLY A 330 6.66 18.33 -30.90
N GLY A 331 7.79 19.03 -30.74
CA GLY A 331 8.68 18.93 -29.58
C GLY A 331 9.60 17.70 -29.58
N THR A 332 9.54 16.85 -30.61
CA THR A 332 10.43 15.69 -30.72
C THR A 332 11.85 16.10 -31.04
N PHE A 333 12.81 15.52 -30.33
CA PHE A 333 14.24 15.68 -30.57
C PHE A 333 14.97 14.33 -30.45
N TYR A 334 16.24 14.32 -30.83
CA TYR A 334 17.06 13.12 -30.93
C TYR A 334 18.38 13.31 -30.21
N VAL A 335 18.82 12.31 -29.45
CA VAL A 335 20.10 12.35 -28.72
C VAL A 335 21.05 11.32 -29.27
N GLY A 336 22.25 11.75 -29.65
CA GLY A 336 23.32 10.85 -30.06
C GLY A 336 23.93 10.10 -28.88
N GLN A 337 24.04 8.78 -28.95
CA GLN A 337 24.57 7.98 -27.83
C GLN A 337 26.08 8.22 -27.57
N SER A 338 26.87 8.48 -28.62
CA SER A 338 28.33 8.65 -28.54
C SER A 338 28.74 10.08 -28.23
N ASP A 339 28.02 11.07 -28.76
CA ASP A 339 28.32 12.50 -28.57
C ASP A 339 27.47 13.20 -27.49
N GLY A 340 26.36 12.58 -27.07
CA GLY A 340 25.43 13.14 -26.08
C GLY A 340 24.68 14.39 -26.54
N LYS A 341 24.75 14.75 -27.83
CA LYS A 341 24.21 16.01 -28.36
C LYS A 341 22.76 15.89 -28.78
N ILE A 342 22.03 17.01 -28.72
CA ILE A 342 20.63 17.11 -29.12
C ILE A 342 20.52 17.57 -30.57
N TYR A 343 19.72 16.86 -31.36
CA TYR A 343 19.47 17.11 -32.77
C TYR A 343 17.99 17.28 -33.06
N SER A 344 17.67 18.08 -34.07
CA SER A 344 16.30 18.26 -34.55
C SER A 344 15.77 17.08 -35.38
N SER A 345 16.67 16.24 -35.91
CA SER A 345 16.32 15.05 -36.71
C SER A 345 17.27 13.86 -36.48
N LYS A 346 16.74 12.64 -36.60
CA LYS A 346 17.54 11.40 -36.52
C LYS A 346 18.64 11.37 -37.59
N GLN A 347 18.36 11.88 -38.79
CA GLN A 347 19.32 11.95 -39.88
C GLN A 347 20.52 12.85 -39.54
N ALA A 348 20.28 14.01 -38.93
CA ALA A 348 21.36 14.91 -38.52
C ALA A 348 22.26 14.26 -37.45
N ALA A 349 21.67 13.55 -36.47
CA ALA A 349 22.43 12.83 -35.45
C ALA A 349 23.32 11.73 -36.06
N LEU A 350 22.79 10.94 -37.01
CA LEU A 350 23.54 9.89 -37.70
C LEU A 350 24.63 10.45 -38.64
N ALA A 351 24.39 11.62 -39.24
CA ALA A 351 25.37 12.28 -40.09
C ALA A 351 26.53 12.90 -39.28
N ALA A 352 26.26 13.34 -38.04
CA ALA A 352 27.25 13.96 -37.17
C ALA A 352 28.26 12.96 -36.58
N PHE A 353 27.84 11.71 -36.33
CA PHE A 353 28.70 10.67 -35.79
C PHE A 353 28.45 9.31 -36.46
N PRO A 354 29.40 8.77 -37.25
CA PRO A 354 29.22 7.49 -37.94
C PRO A 354 28.91 6.32 -36.98
N ASN A 355 27.92 5.50 -37.34
CA ASN A 355 27.50 4.28 -36.60
C ASN A 355 26.97 4.50 -35.16
N GLN A 356 26.68 5.74 -34.77
CA GLN A 356 26.06 6.06 -33.49
C GLN A 356 24.60 5.55 -33.43
N LYS A 357 24.17 5.00 -32.29
CA LYS A 357 22.74 4.83 -32.00
C LYS A 357 22.13 6.17 -31.56
N VAL A 358 20.85 6.36 -31.82
CA VAL A 358 20.15 7.62 -31.57
C VAL A 358 18.91 7.36 -30.74
N ALA A 359 18.82 8.01 -29.58
CA ALA A 359 17.64 7.97 -28.73
C ALA A 359 16.59 8.98 -29.22
N THR A 360 15.33 8.57 -29.33
CA THR A 360 14.23 9.42 -29.78
C THR A 360 13.35 9.85 -28.61
N TYR A 361 13.26 11.16 -28.36
CA TYR A 361 12.41 11.73 -27.33
C TYR A 361 11.13 12.26 -27.97
N ILE A 362 10.16 11.37 -28.20
CA ILE A 362 8.89 11.69 -28.86
C ILE A 362 8.15 12.76 -28.04
N GLY A 363 7.89 13.92 -28.66
CA GLY A 363 7.24 15.05 -28.01
C GLY A 363 8.00 15.65 -26.82
N GLY A 364 9.28 15.31 -26.67
CA GLY A 364 10.10 15.68 -25.51
C GLY A 364 9.81 14.85 -24.26
N LYS A 365 9.09 13.73 -24.36
CA LYS A 365 8.77 12.87 -23.22
C LYS A 365 10.05 12.30 -22.59
N MET A 366 10.20 12.50 -21.28
CA MET A 366 11.19 11.82 -20.46
C MET A 366 10.54 11.17 -19.23
N ILE A 367 11.17 10.13 -18.71
CA ILE A 367 10.69 9.37 -17.55
C ILE A 367 11.78 9.19 -16.48
N ASN A 368 11.36 9.14 -15.22
CA ASN A 368 12.20 8.86 -14.06
C ASN A 368 11.52 7.88 -13.11
N TYR A 369 12.32 7.12 -12.37
CA TYR A 369 11.84 6.18 -11.36
C TYR A 369 12.12 6.74 -9.97
N ALA A 370 11.22 6.46 -9.03
CA ALA A 370 11.49 6.58 -7.60
C ALA A 370 10.96 5.33 -6.88
N TRP A 371 11.80 4.74 -6.05
CA TRP A 371 11.41 3.66 -5.15
C TRP A 371 10.62 4.22 -3.98
N LEU A 372 9.63 3.47 -3.50
CA LEU A 372 8.64 3.99 -2.53
C LEU A 372 9.23 4.12 -1.12
N ASN A 373 10.17 3.26 -0.75
CA ASN A 373 10.73 3.19 0.59
C ASN A 373 12.20 2.75 0.58
N PRO A 374 13.11 3.47 -0.09
CA PRO A 374 14.49 3.05 -0.23
C PRO A 374 15.21 3.02 1.14
N ASP A 375 16.02 1.99 1.37
CA ASP A 375 16.91 1.89 2.54
C ASP A 375 18.06 2.92 2.51
N ASP A 376 18.49 3.32 1.31
CA ASP A 376 19.44 4.41 1.08
C ASP A 376 18.96 5.29 -0.09
N LEU A 377 18.95 6.60 0.10
CA LEU A 377 18.45 7.56 -0.91
C LEU A 377 19.36 7.71 -2.14
N VAL A 378 20.61 7.27 -2.05
CA VAL A 378 21.62 7.37 -3.12
C VAL A 378 21.90 6.01 -3.77
N LYS A 379 22.00 4.96 -2.96
CA LYS A 379 22.32 3.59 -3.37
C LYS A 379 21.32 2.59 -2.78
N PRO A 380 20.03 2.72 -3.14
CA PRO A 380 19.01 1.83 -2.62
C PRO A 380 19.32 0.38 -3.02
N LEU A 381 19.17 -0.53 -2.07
CA LEU A 381 19.22 -1.97 -2.27
C LEU A 381 17.87 -2.61 -1.94
N ASN A 382 17.12 -2.04 -1.00
CA ASN A 382 15.86 -2.58 -0.51
C ASN A 382 14.75 -1.53 -0.59
N SER A 383 13.51 -1.95 -0.85
CA SER A 383 12.38 -1.02 -0.83
C SER A 383 11.03 -1.66 -0.47
N PRO A 384 10.83 -2.06 0.79
CA PRO A 384 9.60 -2.73 1.23
C PRO A 384 8.39 -1.80 1.21
N VAL A 385 7.29 -2.29 0.65
CA VAL A 385 5.96 -1.68 0.73
C VAL A 385 5.02 -2.60 1.50
N VAL A 386 4.46 -2.08 2.60
CA VAL A 386 3.56 -2.82 3.47
C VAL A 386 2.25 -2.06 3.66
N ARG A 387 1.18 -2.79 3.96
CA ARG A 387 -0.18 -2.27 4.03
C ARG A 387 -0.31 -1.20 5.12
N ASN A 388 -1.32 -0.34 5.01
CA ASN A 388 -1.62 0.70 5.99
C ASN A 388 -0.50 1.75 6.19
N HIS A 389 0.30 2.01 5.16
CA HIS A 389 1.34 3.05 5.16
C HIS A 389 1.14 4.04 4.02
N ILE A 390 1.70 5.23 4.19
CA ILE A 390 1.76 6.24 3.15
C ILE A 390 3.21 6.50 2.76
N TYR A 391 3.50 6.33 1.47
CA TYR A 391 4.79 6.60 0.88
C TYR A 391 4.74 7.96 0.20
N HIS A 392 5.39 8.95 0.79
CA HIS A 392 5.46 10.29 0.25
C HIS A 392 6.81 10.55 -0.41
N ILE A 393 6.77 10.92 -1.69
CA ILE A 393 7.95 11.24 -2.48
C ILE A 393 7.84 12.71 -2.89
N ASN A 394 8.75 13.55 -2.40
CA ASN A 394 8.90 14.92 -2.87
C ASN A 394 10.04 14.99 -3.89
N ILE A 395 9.73 15.37 -5.13
CA ILE A 395 10.72 15.62 -6.17
C ILE A 395 11.41 16.96 -5.89
N THR A 396 12.72 16.92 -5.61
CA THR A 396 13.51 18.12 -5.28
C THR A 396 14.24 18.70 -6.47
N GLY A 397 14.45 17.92 -7.54
CA GLY A 397 15.14 18.41 -8.73
C GLY A 397 15.24 17.38 -9.85
N PHE A 398 15.32 17.87 -11.09
CA PHE A 398 15.76 17.11 -12.26
C PHE A 398 17.23 17.45 -12.51
N LYS A 399 18.07 16.42 -12.62
CA LYS A 399 19.54 16.58 -12.70
C LYS A 399 20.10 16.44 -14.11
N ARG A 400 19.43 15.67 -14.97
CA ARG A 400 19.81 15.48 -16.37
C ARG A 400 18.61 15.08 -17.21
N LEU A 401 18.79 15.04 -18.52
CA LEU A 401 17.82 14.44 -19.42
C LEU A 401 17.74 12.93 -19.14
N SER A 402 16.56 12.47 -18.70
CA SER A 402 16.35 11.08 -18.29
C SER A 402 16.01 10.17 -19.47
N TYR A 403 15.45 8.99 -19.20
CA TYR A 403 15.11 7.98 -20.20
C TYR A 403 13.87 8.36 -21.02
N ASN A 404 13.71 7.76 -22.19
CA ASN A 404 12.62 8.03 -23.14
C ASN A 404 11.53 6.93 -23.18
N TRP A 405 11.75 5.77 -22.55
CA TRP A 405 10.81 4.64 -22.53
C TRP A 405 11.01 3.74 -21.30
N ASN A 406 9.96 2.99 -20.91
CA ASN A 406 9.94 2.17 -19.70
C ASN A 406 10.17 0.68 -20.03
N PRO A 407 11.28 0.04 -19.62
CA PRO A 407 11.49 -1.40 -19.79
C PRO A 407 10.91 -2.23 -18.64
N LEU A 408 10.48 -1.59 -17.55
CA LEU A 408 9.79 -2.23 -16.42
C LEU A 408 8.30 -2.37 -16.74
N TYR A 409 8.00 -3.08 -17.82
CA TYR A 409 6.67 -3.51 -18.20
C TYR A 409 6.80 -4.90 -18.84
N PRO A 410 6.03 -5.92 -18.42
CA PRO A 410 6.23 -7.31 -18.85
C PRO A 410 5.71 -7.54 -20.28
N GLU A 411 6.42 -6.97 -21.25
CA GLU A 411 6.14 -7.06 -22.68
C GLU A 411 7.46 -7.10 -23.46
N ASP A 412 7.47 -7.80 -24.60
CA ASP A 412 8.60 -7.69 -25.53
C ASP A 412 8.71 -6.24 -26.04
N PRO A 413 9.81 -5.52 -25.79
CA PRO A 413 9.95 -4.12 -26.19
C PRO A 413 9.96 -3.91 -27.71
N ASN A 414 10.07 -4.97 -28.51
CA ASN A 414 10.02 -4.90 -29.97
C ASN A 414 8.69 -5.38 -30.57
N THR A 415 7.66 -5.60 -29.74
CA THR A 415 6.31 -5.93 -30.23
C THR A 415 5.75 -4.82 -31.13
N THR A 416 4.95 -5.21 -32.13
CA THR A 416 4.38 -4.25 -33.09
C THR A 416 3.19 -3.45 -32.55
N ASN A 417 2.52 -3.94 -31.50
CA ASN A 417 1.34 -3.33 -30.89
C ASN A 417 1.50 -3.25 -29.36
N PRO A 418 2.41 -2.41 -28.85
CA PRO A 418 2.74 -2.40 -27.44
C PRO A 418 1.56 -1.92 -26.59
N GLN A 419 1.34 -2.61 -25.46
CA GLN A 419 0.41 -2.21 -24.41
C GLN A 419 1.08 -1.32 -23.36
N ASN A 420 2.42 -1.35 -23.29
CA ASN A 420 3.18 -0.44 -22.47
C ASN A 420 2.84 1.04 -22.79
N PRO A 421 2.38 1.85 -21.82
CA PRO A 421 2.08 3.27 -22.06
C PRO A 421 3.32 4.11 -22.46
N ASP A 422 4.52 3.59 -22.19
CA ASP A 422 5.79 4.20 -22.54
C ASP A 422 6.69 3.23 -23.32
N PRO A 423 6.27 2.84 -24.54
CA PRO A 423 6.95 1.80 -25.29
C PRO A 423 8.28 2.29 -25.86
N LYS A 424 9.16 1.35 -26.20
CA LYS A 424 10.41 1.63 -26.91
C LYS A 424 10.09 2.31 -28.25
N PRO A 425 10.63 3.52 -28.54
CA PRO A 425 10.29 4.28 -29.76
C PRO A 425 10.56 3.55 -31.08
N GLY A 426 11.48 2.60 -31.09
CA GLY A 426 11.77 1.76 -32.25
C GLY A 426 12.87 0.73 -31.98
N PRO A 427 13.09 -0.22 -32.90
CA PRO A 427 14.03 -1.33 -32.68
C PRO A 427 15.49 -0.85 -32.55
N ASP A 428 15.86 0.22 -33.26
CA ASP A 428 17.21 0.79 -33.29
C ASP A 428 17.53 1.72 -32.11
N GLU A 429 16.61 1.89 -31.17
CA GLU A 429 16.86 2.69 -29.96
C GLU A 429 18.05 2.12 -29.17
N PRO A 430 18.90 2.99 -28.59
CA PRO A 430 19.92 2.54 -27.65
C PRO A 430 19.26 1.86 -26.44
N GLU A 431 19.97 0.89 -25.88
CA GLU A 431 19.59 0.28 -24.61
C GLU A 431 19.75 1.33 -23.50
N ILE A 432 18.76 1.40 -22.61
CA ILE A 432 18.81 2.22 -21.40
C ILE A 432 19.31 1.34 -20.24
N PRO A 433 20.03 1.91 -19.26
CA PRO A 433 20.61 1.18 -18.12
C PRO A 433 19.56 0.80 -17.06
N ILE A 434 18.46 0.21 -17.51
CA ILE A 434 17.35 -0.24 -16.69
C ILE A 434 16.95 -1.62 -17.21
N ASP A 435 17.35 -2.65 -16.48
CA ASP A 435 16.90 -4.03 -16.69
C ASP A 435 16.07 -4.50 -15.48
N PRO A 436 14.98 -5.26 -15.69
CA PRO A 436 14.23 -5.90 -14.61
C PRO A 436 15.07 -6.70 -13.61
N VAL A 437 16.21 -7.28 -14.01
CA VAL A 437 17.09 -8.08 -13.14
C VAL A 437 18.15 -7.25 -12.41
N ASP A 438 18.21 -5.94 -12.66
CA ASP A 438 19.17 -5.07 -11.99
C ASP A 438 18.81 -4.87 -10.50
N PRO A 439 19.80 -4.59 -9.63
CA PRO A 439 19.54 -4.04 -8.31
C PRO A 439 18.86 -2.65 -8.39
N LEU A 440 18.30 -2.17 -7.28
CA LEU A 440 17.57 -0.90 -7.24
C LEU A 440 18.46 0.33 -7.45
N THR A 441 19.75 0.20 -7.12
CA THR A 441 20.71 1.29 -7.24
C THR A 441 20.81 1.74 -8.70
N PRO A 442 20.52 3.02 -9.00
CA PRO A 442 20.65 3.52 -10.36
C PRO A 442 22.13 3.69 -10.71
N GLU A 443 22.50 3.41 -11.97
CA GLU A 443 23.86 3.72 -12.46
C GLU A 443 24.16 5.22 -12.39
N GLN A 444 23.12 6.04 -12.58
CA GLN A 444 23.19 7.50 -12.57
C GLN A 444 21.93 8.11 -11.96
N THR A 445 22.09 9.14 -11.13
CA THR A 445 20.98 9.88 -10.55
C THR A 445 20.44 10.92 -11.54
N ASN A 446 19.24 10.68 -12.07
CA ASN A 446 18.58 11.58 -13.01
C ASN A 446 17.60 12.56 -12.35
N MET A 447 17.06 12.16 -11.20
CA MET A 447 16.10 12.92 -10.41
C MET A 447 16.52 12.83 -8.94
N SER A 448 16.45 13.93 -8.20
CA SER A 448 16.57 13.90 -6.74
C SER A 448 15.19 13.94 -6.09
N VAL A 449 15.06 13.12 -5.06
CA VAL A 449 13.84 13.02 -4.26
C VAL A 449 14.17 13.03 -2.78
N GLU A 450 13.21 13.48 -1.99
CA GLU A 450 13.08 13.16 -0.58
C GLU A 450 11.98 12.11 -0.47
N VAL A 451 12.23 11.03 0.26
CA VAL A 451 11.21 10.01 0.53
C VAL A 451 10.92 10.01 2.01
N SER A 452 9.65 10.05 2.38
CA SER A 452 9.19 9.85 3.75
C SER A 452 8.08 8.82 3.81
N VAL A 453 8.13 7.96 4.81
CA VAL A 453 7.04 7.05 5.17
C VAL A 453 6.25 7.73 6.29
N MET A 454 4.95 7.90 6.06
CA MET A 454 4.05 8.51 7.01
C MET A 454 3.08 7.44 7.51
N GLU A 455 2.83 7.43 8.82
CA GLU A 455 1.77 6.60 9.38
C GLU A 455 0.41 7.05 8.86
N TRP A 456 -0.42 6.08 8.46
CA TRP A 456 -1.78 6.36 7.99
C TRP A 456 -2.76 6.37 9.17
N THR A 457 -2.78 7.48 9.89
CA THR A 457 -3.71 7.67 10.99
C THR A 457 -5.12 7.93 10.46
N VAL A 458 -6.13 7.50 11.21
CA VAL A 458 -7.52 7.84 10.89
C VAL A 458 -7.96 9.07 11.67
N HIS A 459 -8.47 10.09 10.96
CA HIS A 459 -8.80 11.39 11.57
C HIS A 459 -10.29 11.75 11.56
N SER A 460 -11.05 11.34 10.55
CA SER A 460 -12.50 11.59 10.48
C SER A 460 -13.19 10.57 9.60
N TYR A 461 -14.40 10.16 9.99
CA TYR A 461 -15.28 9.31 9.17
C TYR A 461 -16.55 10.07 8.86
N ASP A 462 -16.96 10.02 7.61
CA ASP A 462 -18.36 10.27 7.27
C ASP A 462 -19.02 8.90 7.06
N ILE A 463 -20.11 8.67 7.80
CA ILE A 463 -20.99 7.53 7.58
C ILE A 463 -21.89 7.94 6.42
N GLU A 464 -21.65 7.35 5.27
CA GLU A 464 -22.42 7.65 4.06
C GLU A 464 -23.71 6.82 4.04
N PHE A 465 -24.80 7.45 3.59
CA PHE A 465 -26.15 6.89 3.52
C PHE A 465 -26.56 6.55 2.08
#